data_AF-A0A536IG34-F1
#
_entry.id   AF-A0A536IG34-F1
#
_cell.length_a   1.000
_cell.length_b   1.000
_cell.length_c   1.000
_cell.angle_alpha   90.00
_cell.angle_beta   90.00
_cell.angle_gamma   90.00
#
_symmetry.space_group_name_H-M   'P 1'
#
loop_
_entity.id
_entity.type
_entity.pdbx_description
1 polymer ?
#
loop_
_entity_poly.entity_id
_entity_poly.type
_entity_poly.pdbx_seq_one_letter_code
_entity_poly.pdbx_strand_id
1 'polypeptide(L)' 'MPDQPVLVAIDIGTTKVCVLIGELTARGGVDVIGIGQAPSDGLRKGVVIDIDRTVQSVANAVEAAERL' A
#
# COMPACT_ATOMS: atom_id res chain seq x y z
N MET A 1 18.70 -18.44 5.01
CA MET A 1 17.28 -18.42 5.41
C MET A 1 16.50 -18.34 4.11
N PRO A 2 15.53 -19.21 3.81
CA PRO A 2 14.64 -18.93 2.69
C PRO A 2 13.96 -17.59 2.97
N ASP A 3 13.88 -16.72 1.98
CA ASP A 3 13.14 -15.46 2.10
C ASP A 3 11.71 -15.80 2.53
N GLN A 4 11.26 -15.26 3.67
CA GLN A 4 9.88 -15.50 4.09
C GLN A 4 8.95 -14.79 3.09
N PRO A 5 7.77 -15.36 2.79
CA PRO A 5 6.84 -14.73 1.87
C PRO A 5 6.44 -13.33 2.36
N VAL A 6 6.65 -12.33 1.51
CA VAL A 6 6.18 -10.97 1.74
C VAL A 6 4.76 -10.82 1.19
N LEU A 7 3.89 -10.25 2.00
CA LEU A 7 2.51 -9.90 1.67
C LEU A 7 2.38 -8.39 1.62
N VAL A 8 1.74 -7.88 0.57
CA VAL A 8 1.47 -6.44 0.43
C VAL A 8 -0.04 -6.24 0.28
N ALA A 9 -0.61 -5.38 1.11
CA ALA A 9 -1.98 -4.93 1.01
C ALA A 9 -2.02 -3.45 0.60
N ILE A 10 -2.85 -3.13 -0.38
CA ILE A 10 -3.09 -1.76 -0.85
C ILE A 10 -4.59 -1.48 -0.73
N ASP A 11 -4.93 -0.41 -0.03
CA ASP A 11 -6.29 0.15 0.05
C ASP A 11 -6.31 1.51 -0.66
N ILE A 12 -7.16 1.63 -1.69
CA ILE A 12 -7.28 2.85 -2.51
C ILE A 12 -8.61 3.51 -2.18
N GLY A 13 -8.60 4.38 -1.17
CA GLY A 13 -9.75 5.20 -0.80
C GLY A 13 -9.81 6.50 -1.59
N THR A 14 -11.00 7.12 -1.67
CA THR A 14 -11.16 8.45 -2.28
C THR A 14 -10.40 9.57 -1.56
N THR A 15 -9.97 9.32 -0.31
CA THR A 15 -9.28 10.30 0.53
C THR A 15 -7.77 10.03 0.58
N LYS A 16 -7.39 8.75 0.65
CA LYS A 16 -6.00 8.33 0.79
C LYS A 16 -5.79 6.94 0.25
N VAL A 17 -4.56 6.67 -0.17
CA VAL A 17 -4.06 5.31 -0.42
C VAL A 17 -3.27 4.87 0.82
N CYS A 18 -3.48 3.64 1.24
CA CYS A 18 -2.75 3.00 2.34
C CYS A 18 -2.06 1.73 1.83
N VAL A 19 -0.82 1.52 2.24
CA VAL A 19 -0.01 0.34 1.92
C VAL A 19 0.48 -0.29 3.22
N LEU A 20 0.35 -1.60 3.32
CA LEU A 20 0.86 -2.42 4.43
C LEU A 20 1.73 -3.53 3.85
N ILE A 21 2.95 -3.66 4.35
CA ILE A 21 3.89 -4.72 4.01
C ILE A 21 4.02 -5.61 5.24
N GLY A 22 3.83 -6.91 5.05
CA GLY A 22 3.94 -7.90 6.11
C GLY A 22 4.76 -9.11 5.69
N GLU A 23 5.40 -9.74 6.66
CA GLU A 23 6.17 -10.97 6.50
C GLU A 23 5.39 -12.14 7.12
N LEU A 24 5.22 -13.24 6.36
CA LEU A 24 4.50 -14.41 6.86
C LEU A 24 5.39 -15.21 7.83
N THR A 25 4.98 -15.24 9.10
CA THR A 25 5.67 -16.01 10.13
C THR A 25 5.45 -17.51 9.95
N ALA A 26 6.39 -18.33 10.44
CA ALA A 26 6.28 -19.79 10.44
C ALA A 26 5.06 -20.35 11.21
N ARG A 27 4.39 -19.51 12.02
CA ARG A 27 3.19 -19.87 12.78
C ARG A 27 1.89 -19.45 12.09
N GLY A 28 1.97 -18.92 10.86
CA GLY A 28 0.81 -18.45 10.09
C GLY A 28 0.29 -17.07 10.47
N GLY A 29 0.99 -16.35 11.37
CA GLY A 29 0.76 -14.92 11.63
C GLY A 29 1.49 -14.03 10.61
N VAL A 30 1.16 -12.74 10.59
CA VAL A 30 1.81 -11.74 9.73
C VAL A 30 2.43 -10.67 10.63
N ASP A 31 3.74 -10.48 10.51
CA ASP A 31 4.44 -9.37 11.17
C ASP A 31 4.45 -8.17 10.21
N VAL A 32 3.95 -7.02 10.67
CA VAL A 32 3.94 -5.80 9.85
C VAL A 32 5.33 -5.19 9.86
N ILE A 33 5.95 -5.12 8.69
CA ILE A 33 7.31 -4.62 8.49
C ILE A 33 7.36 -3.27 7.77
N GLY A 34 6.25 -2.82 7.17
CA GLY A 34 6.18 -1.52 6.51
C GLY A 34 4.76 -0.96 6.45
N ILE A 35 4.62 0.36 6.62
CA ILE A 35 3.34 1.07 6.52
C ILE A 35 3.54 2.36 5.74
N GLY A 36 2.75 2.56 4.69
CA GLY A 36 2.80 3.76 3.87
C GLY A 36 1.40 4.33 3.65
N GLN A 37 1.33 5.65 3.52
CA GLN A 37 0.09 6.31 3.13
C GLN A 37 0.38 7.57 2.33
N ALA A 38 -0.50 7.89 1.39
CA ALA A 38 -0.45 9.12 0.63
C ALA A 38 -1.88 9.66 0.41
N PRO A 39 -2.06 10.99 0.30
CA PRO A 39 -3.32 11.56 -0.18
C PRO A 39 -3.70 10.97 -1.54
N SER A 40 -4.98 10.64 -1.72
CA SER A 40 -5.49 10.16 -3.00
C SER A 40 -5.91 11.35 -3.86
N ASP A 41 -5.38 11.41 -5.08
CA ASP A 41 -5.88 12.26 -6.15
C ASP A 41 -6.29 11.35 -7.32
N GLY A 42 -7.24 11.78 -8.13
CA GLY A 42 -7.75 10.99 -9.26
C GLY A 42 -8.90 10.02 -8.96
N LEU A 43 -9.35 9.90 -7.71
CA LEU A 43 -10.61 9.23 -7.36
C LEU A 43 -11.70 10.24 -6.96
N ARG A 44 -12.94 9.98 -7.38
CA ARG A 44 -14.13 10.72 -6.93
C ARG A 44 -15.34 9.80 -6.83
N LYS A 45 -15.99 9.77 -5.66
CA LYS A 45 -17.15 8.90 -5.38
C LYS A 45 -16.89 7.41 -5.73
N GLY A 46 -15.68 6.93 -5.48
CA GLY A 46 -15.27 5.55 -5.77
C GLY A 46 -14.96 5.25 -7.23
N VAL A 47 -14.94 6.27 -8.10
CA VAL A 47 -14.61 6.13 -9.53
C VAL A 47 -13.28 6.82 -9.82
N VAL A 48 -12.43 6.15 -10.59
CA VAL A 48 -11.19 6.74 -11.11
C VAL A 48 -11.56 7.74 -12.21
N ILE A 49 -11.27 9.02 -11.97
CA ILE A 49 -11.51 10.13 -12.90
C ILE A 49 -10.22 10.64 -13.55
N ASP A 50 -9.06 10.31 -12.97
CA ASP A 50 -7.73 10.61 -13.51
C ASP A 50 -6.79 9.47 -13.09
N ILE A 51 -6.37 8.67 -14.08
CA ILE A 51 -5.56 7.47 -13.84
C ILE A 51 -4.11 7.83 -13.47
N ASP A 52 -3.52 8.85 -14.10
CA ASP A 52 -2.13 9.22 -13.87
C ASP A 52 -1.94 9.72 -12.42
N ARG A 53 -2.90 10.52 -11.94
CA ARG A 53 -2.93 10.95 -10.53
C ARG A 53 -3.13 9.79 -9.57
N THR A 54 -4.02 8.85 -9.91
CA THR A 54 -4.25 7.65 -9.09
C THR A 54 -2.96 6.81 -8.97
N VAL A 55 -2.27 6.60 -10.08
CA VAL A 55 -0.97 5.90 -10.12
C VAL A 55 0.06 6.62 -9.26
N GLN A 56 0.15 7.95 -9.34
CA GLN A 56 1.07 8.73 -8.53
C GLN A 56 0.75 8.61 -7.02
N SER A 57 -0.52 8.67 -6.62
CA SER A 57 -0.94 8.48 -5.22
C SER A 57 -0.57 7.08 -4.70
N VAL A 58 -0.73 6.04 -5.51
CA VAL A 58 -0.32 4.68 -5.14
C VAL A 58 1.20 4.58 -5.01
N ALA A 59 1.95 5.09 -5.99
CA ALA A 59 3.41 5.07 -5.97
C ALA A 59 3.97 5.78 -4.73
N ASN A 60 3.44 6.94 -4.38
CA ASN A 60 3.84 7.68 -3.18
C ASN A 60 3.57 6.89 -1.89
N ALA A 61 2.44 6.17 -1.81
CA ALA A 61 2.12 5.36 -0.63
C ALA A 61 3.02 4.12 -0.53
N VAL A 62 3.37 3.49 -1.66
CA VAL A 62 4.33 2.37 -1.70
C VAL A 62 5.71 2.84 -1.27
N GLU A 63 6.21 3.93 -1.84
CA GLU A 63 7.51 4.51 -1.47
C GLU A 63 7.57 4.86 0.02
N ALA A 64 6.47 5.37 0.59
CA ALA A 64 6.39 5.62 2.04
C ALA A 64 6.47 4.33 2.88
N ALA A 65 5.92 3.22 2.38
CA ALA A 65 5.95 1.93 3.07
C ALA A 65 7.34 1.26 3.03
N GLU A 66 8.09 1.45 1.95
CA GLU A 66 9.44 0.88 1.75
C GLU A 66 10.54 1.61 2.52
N ARG A 67 10.29 2.85 2.99
CA ARG A 67 11.27 3.71 3.67
C ARG A 67 11.33 3.53 5.19
N LEU A 68 10.58 2.57 5.75
CA LEU A 68 10.58 2.19 7.17
C LEU A 68 11.30 0.85 7.36
#